data_AF-A0A1J9QJD9-F1
#
_entry.id   AF-A0A1J9QJD9-F1
#
_cell.length_a   1.000
_cell.length_b   1.000
_cell.length_c   1.000
_cell.angle_alpha   90.00
_cell.angle_beta   90.00
_cell.angle_gamma   90.00
#
_symmetry.space_group_name_H-M   'P 1'
#
loop_
_entity.id
_entity.type
_entity.pdbx_description
1 polymer ?
#
loop_
_entity_poly.entity_id
_entity_poly.type
_entity_poly.pdbx_seq_one_letter_code
_entity_poly.pdbx_strand_id
1 'polypeptide(L)'
;MTDPFTPKLATARIWETAPSAAKKPTSCNHCCQHNNSPVPKVYDTRGDGEKAEILMDYMPGEPLDKAWKKLTSDQQASACSQLAGYLAELRKLTGKRIEGLNGSMVRVWSYQSRWSGPFDTEQEFNVFLAKGTDKHPAANHAIHFSHGDLAPRNILADEYGNITVILDWEWVGWFLEY
;
A
#
# COMPACT_ATOMS: atom_id res chain seq x y z
N MET A 1 33.35 12.29 -24.18
CA MET A 1 31.88 12.14 -24.01
C MET A 1 31.64 11.68 -22.59
N THR A 2 31.19 12.57 -21.73
CA THR A 2 30.77 12.26 -20.37
C THR A 2 29.35 11.71 -20.44
N ASP A 3 29.13 10.53 -19.88
CA ASP A 3 27.81 9.93 -19.70
C ASP A 3 26.90 10.91 -18.91
N PRO A 4 25.76 11.35 -19.47
CA PRO A 4 24.84 12.27 -18.81
C PRO A 4 24.11 11.67 -17.60
N PHE A 5 24.29 10.38 -17.28
CA PHE A 5 23.49 9.66 -16.29
C PHE A 5 24.07 9.56 -14.88
N THR A 6 25.07 10.37 -14.50
CA THR A 6 25.45 10.47 -13.08
C THR A 6 24.67 11.60 -12.41
N PRO A 7 23.65 11.32 -11.57
CA PRO A 7 22.92 12.37 -10.89
C PRO A 7 23.84 13.03 -9.85
N LYS A 8 23.95 14.35 -9.90
CA LYS A 8 24.60 15.14 -8.85
C LYS A 8 23.82 14.94 -7.54
N LEU A 9 24.53 14.47 -6.53
CA LEU A 9 24.10 14.17 -5.17
C LEU A 9 23.28 15.32 -4.54
N ALA A 10 22.01 15.02 -4.19
CA ALA A 10 21.24 15.75 -3.17
C ALA A 10 20.10 14.91 -2.57
N THR A 11 19.55 13.94 -3.31
CA THR A 11 18.58 12.94 -2.81
C THR A 11 18.85 11.63 -3.54
N ALA A 12 19.20 10.56 -2.83
CA ALA A 12 19.32 9.25 -3.46
C ALA A 12 17.94 8.86 -4.02
N ARG A 13 17.89 8.43 -5.28
CA ARG A 13 16.67 8.00 -5.97
C ARG A 13 16.89 6.60 -6.52
N ILE A 14 15.82 5.80 -6.56
CA ILE A 14 15.87 4.44 -7.09
C ILE A 14 14.80 4.24 -8.16
N TRP A 15 15.11 3.37 -9.11
CA TRP A 15 14.13 2.81 -10.04
C TRP A 15 13.62 1.48 -9.47
N GLU A 16 12.30 1.36 -9.37
CA GLU A 16 11.65 0.08 -9.11
C GLU A 16 10.96 -0.43 -10.37
N THR A 17 11.09 -1.72 -10.65
CA THR A 17 10.38 -2.38 -11.76
C THR A 17 9.09 -3.02 -11.26
N ALA A 18 7.98 -2.69 -11.90
CA ALA A 18 6.66 -3.27 -11.68
C ALA A 18 6.04 -3.71 -13.03
N PRO A 19 4.99 -4.56 -13.02
CA PRO A 19 4.20 -4.80 -14.23
C PRO A 19 3.63 -3.48 -14.78
N SER A 20 3.50 -3.34 -16.10
CA SER A 20 2.97 -2.09 -16.72
C SER A 20 1.56 -1.71 -16.27
N ALA A 21 0.76 -2.69 -15.83
CA ALA A 21 -0.57 -2.48 -15.28
C ALA A 21 -0.57 -1.98 -13.82
N ALA A 22 0.60 -1.79 -13.21
CA ALA A 22 0.72 -1.39 -11.81
C ALA A 22 0.14 0.01 -11.59
N LYS A 23 -0.86 0.09 -10.71
CA LYS A 23 -1.49 1.36 -10.29
C LYS A 23 -0.63 2.15 -9.30
N LYS A 24 0.53 1.59 -8.93
CA LYS A 24 1.43 2.05 -7.88
C LYS A 24 1.80 3.55 -7.94
N PRO A 25 2.12 4.17 -9.10
CA PRO A 25 2.43 5.60 -9.15
C PRO A 25 1.24 6.49 -8.76
N THR A 26 0.06 6.19 -9.31
CA THR A 26 -1.18 6.92 -9.02
C THR A 26 -1.59 6.75 -7.56
N SER A 27 -1.45 5.54 -7.03
CA SER A 27 -1.69 5.24 -5.62
C SER A 27 -0.76 5.97 -4.67
N CYS A 28 0.56 5.94 -4.93
CA CYS A 28 1.53 6.67 -4.13
C CYS A 28 1.23 8.17 -4.12
N ASN A 29 0.92 8.76 -5.28
CA ASN A 29 0.57 10.18 -5.36
C ASN A 29 -0.70 10.53 -4.56
N HIS A 30 -1.73 9.69 -4.61
CA HIS A 30 -2.94 9.89 -3.80
C HIS A 30 -2.61 9.84 -2.30
N CYS A 31 -1.80 8.87 -1.86
CA CYS A 31 -1.42 8.72 -0.46
C CYS A 31 -0.55 9.89 0.03
N CYS A 32 0.40 10.36 -0.79
CA CYS A 32 1.24 11.54 -0.52
C CYS A 32 0.41 12.82 -0.29
N GLN A 33 -0.74 12.96 -0.95
CA GLN A 33 -1.56 14.17 -0.89
C GLN A 33 -2.50 14.20 0.32
N HIS A 34 -2.88 13.03 0.85
CA HIS A 34 -3.94 12.91 1.85
C HIS A 34 -3.45 12.48 3.22
N ASN A 35 -2.17 12.09 3.36
CA ASN A 35 -1.69 11.61 4.64
C ASN A 35 -0.21 11.96 4.88
N ASN A 36 0.14 12.19 6.15
CA ASN A 36 1.54 12.30 6.61
C ASN A 36 2.23 10.92 6.62
N SER A 37 1.75 9.99 5.77
CA SER A 37 2.24 8.63 5.67
C SER A 37 3.62 8.63 5.05
N PRO A 38 4.53 7.76 5.53
CA PRO A 38 5.87 7.65 5.00
C PRO A 38 5.76 6.88 3.69
N VAL A 39 5.43 7.58 2.61
CA VAL A 39 5.35 7.04 1.25
C VAL A 39 6.45 7.69 0.41
N PRO A 40 7.09 6.94 -0.50
CA PRO A 40 8.15 7.50 -1.31
C PRO A 40 7.54 8.47 -2.33
N LYS A 41 8.16 9.64 -2.49
CA LYS A 41 7.73 10.58 -3.53
C LYS A 41 8.05 9.99 -4.90
N VAL A 42 7.04 9.85 -5.75
CA VAL A 42 7.21 9.42 -7.14
C VAL A 42 7.53 10.65 -8.00
N TYR A 43 8.59 10.56 -8.80
CA TYR A 43 9.06 11.64 -9.68
C TYR A 43 8.78 11.37 -11.16
N ASP A 44 8.95 10.13 -11.60
CA ASP A 44 8.81 9.75 -13.01
C ASP A 44 8.37 8.30 -13.12
N THR A 45 7.70 7.97 -14.22
CA THR A 45 7.26 6.62 -14.57
C THR A 45 7.53 6.38 -16.04
N ARG A 46 8.24 5.31 -16.37
CA ARG A 46 8.55 4.91 -17.74
C ARG A 46 8.08 3.49 -17.97
N GLY A 47 7.73 3.14 -19.20
CA GLY A 47 7.34 1.77 -19.51
C GLY A 47 7.20 1.51 -20.99
N ASP A 48 7.31 0.23 -21.35
CA ASP A 48 7.25 -0.28 -22.72
C ASP A 48 5.97 -1.09 -23.01
N GLY A 49 5.01 -1.05 -22.09
CA GLY A 49 3.75 -1.81 -22.18
C GLY A 49 3.81 -3.18 -21.52
N GLU A 50 5.00 -3.72 -21.21
CA GLU A 50 5.16 -4.95 -20.43
C GLU A 50 5.65 -4.67 -19.01
N LYS A 51 6.58 -3.72 -18.87
CA LYS A 51 7.13 -3.30 -17.58
C LYS A 51 6.98 -1.80 -17.40
N ALA A 52 6.79 -1.41 -16.14
CA ALA A 52 6.90 -0.04 -15.69
C ALA A 52 8.12 0.10 -14.77
N GLU A 53 8.89 1.14 -14.96
CA GLU A 53 9.94 1.61 -14.08
C GLU A 53 9.46 2.86 -13.37
N ILE A 54 9.58 2.91 -12.05
CA ILE A 54 9.13 4.03 -11.22
C ILE A 54 10.35 4.67 -10.56
N LEU A 55 10.59 5.95 -10.83
CA LEU A 55 11.61 6.74 -10.16
C LEU A 55 11.02 7.38 -8.92
N MET A 56 11.59 7.08 -7.76
CA MET A 56 11.11 7.60 -6.49
C MET A 56 12.25 7.86 -5.50
N ASP A 57 11.91 8.49 -4.37
CA ASP A 57 12.84 8.66 -3.25
C ASP A 57 13.40 7.31 -2.79
N TYR A 58 14.71 7.28 -2.52
CA TYR A 58 15.29 6.17 -1.78
C TYR A 58 14.92 6.32 -0.30
N MET A 59 14.30 5.29 0.24
CA MET A 59 13.92 5.23 1.64
C MET A 59 14.90 4.30 2.38
N PRO A 60 15.63 4.80 3.41
CA PRO A 60 16.59 3.99 4.14
C PRO A 60 15.87 2.94 4.99
N GLY A 61 16.57 1.85 5.30
CA GLY A 61 16.06 0.79 6.17
C GLY A 61 15.99 -0.57 5.48
N GLU A 62 15.56 -1.55 6.25
CA GLU A 62 15.41 -2.94 5.82
C GLU A 62 13.94 -3.36 5.94
N PRO A 63 13.44 -4.23 5.04
CA PRO A 63 12.10 -4.81 5.18
C PRO A 63 11.87 -5.38 6.58
N LEU A 64 10.70 -5.08 7.15
CA LEU A 64 10.40 -5.38 8.55
C LEU A 64 10.44 -6.88 8.83
N ASP A 65 10.09 -7.74 7.87
CA ASP A 65 10.23 -9.20 7.99
C ASP A 65 11.67 -9.66 8.27
N LYS A 66 12.67 -8.93 7.77
CA LYS A 66 14.09 -9.19 8.01
C LYS A 66 14.61 -8.42 9.21
N ALA A 67 14.21 -7.15 9.36
CA ALA A 67 14.62 -6.30 10.48
C ALA A 67 14.06 -6.80 11.83
N TRP A 68 12.87 -7.40 11.86
CA TRP A 68 12.15 -7.77 13.08
C TRP A 68 13.00 -8.58 14.06
N LYS A 69 13.77 -9.55 13.54
CA LYS A 69 14.62 -10.44 14.36
C LYS A 69 15.84 -9.74 14.97
N LYS A 70 16.19 -8.56 14.46
CA LYS A 70 17.32 -7.74 14.94
C LYS A 70 16.87 -6.72 15.99
N LEU A 71 15.59 -6.40 16.03
CA LEU A 71 15.01 -5.43 16.96
C LEU A 71 14.82 -6.05 18.36
N THR A 72 15.02 -5.22 19.38
CA THR A 72 14.63 -5.52 20.76
C THR A 72 13.11 -5.50 20.92
N SER A 73 12.60 -6.07 22.02
CA SER A 73 11.15 -6.08 22.30
C SER A 73 10.55 -4.66 22.38
N ASP A 74 11.27 -3.70 22.93
CA ASP A 74 10.81 -2.31 23.03
C ASP A 74 10.76 -1.64 21.64
N GLN A 75 11.73 -1.92 20.78
CA GLN A 75 11.74 -1.42 19.40
C GLN A 75 10.63 -2.05 18.56
N GLN A 76 10.35 -3.35 18.74
CA GLN A 76 9.22 -4.01 18.11
C GLN A 76 7.89 -3.39 18.56
N ALA A 77 7.73 -3.13 19.86
CA ALA A 77 6.53 -2.46 20.40
C ALA A 77 6.38 -1.03 19.86
N SER A 78 7.49 -0.30 19.72
CA SER A 78 7.52 1.03 19.09
C SER A 78 7.09 0.95 17.61
N ALA A 79 7.63 0.01 16.84
CA ALA A 79 7.25 -0.19 15.44
C ALA A 79 5.76 -0.51 15.29
N CYS A 80 5.21 -1.38 16.16
CA CYS A 80 3.76 -1.65 16.21
C CYS A 80 2.95 -0.38 16.50
N SER A 81 3.40 0.44 17.44
CA SER A 81 2.72 1.69 17.80
C SER A 81 2.74 2.70 16.66
N GLN A 82 3.86 2.83 15.95
CA GLN A 82 3.98 3.68 14.75
C GLN A 82 3.04 3.19 13.64
N LEU A 83 3.04 1.88 13.35
CA LEU A 83 2.17 1.29 12.34
C LEU A 83 0.69 1.51 12.67
N ALA A 84 0.31 1.35 13.94
CA ALA A 84 -1.05 1.63 14.41
C ALA A 84 -1.43 3.11 14.19
N GLY A 85 -0.50 4.04 14.44
CA GLY A 85 -0.67 5.45 14.14
C GLY A 85 -0.94 5.73 12.65
N TYR A 86 -0.13 5.16 11.76
CA TYR A 86 -0.33 5.31 10.31
C TYR A 86 -1.67 4.73 9.83
N LEU A 87 -2.04 3.55 10.34
CA LEU A 87 -3.33 2.93 10.04
C LEU A 87 -4.50 3.76 10.56
N ALA A 88 -4.37 4.38 11.74
CA ALA A 88 -5.39 5.28 12.28
C ALA A 88 -5.59 6.51 11.38
N GLU A 89 -4.51 7.09 10.85
CA GLU A 89 -4.62 8.21 9.91
C GLU A 89 -5.25 7.78 8.58
N LEU A 90 -4.86 6.63 8.01
CA LEU A 90 -5.47 6.11 6.78
C LEU A 90 -6.98 5.88 6.94
N ARG A 91 -7.39 5.35 8.10
CA ARG A 91 -8.81 5.11 8.41
C ARG A 91 -9.64 6.39 8.49
N LYS A 92 -9.04 7.58 8.66
CA LYS A 92 -9.80 8.85 8.60
C LYS A 92 -10.37 9.11 7.21
N LEU A 93 -9.78 8.52 6.17
CA LEU A 93 -10.29 8.59 4.81
C LEU A 93 -11.43 7.59 4.64
N THR A 94 -12.66 8.08 4.60
CA THR A 94 -13.85 7.25 4.45
C THR A 94 -14.36 7.23 3.01
N GLY A 95 -15.05 6.15 2.65
CA GLY A 95 -15.64 5.94 1.32
C GLY A 95 -17.14 5.69 1.40
N LYS A 96 -17.81 5.79 0.25
CA LYS A 96 -19.23 5.43 0.12
C LYS A 96 -19.46 4.02 -0.42
N ARG A 97 -18.45 3.47 -1.08
CA ARG A 97 -18.51 2.18 -1.78
C ARG A 97 -17.17 1.48 -1.69
N ILE A 98 -17.17 0.17 -1.90
CA ILE A 98 -15.98 -0.67 -1.85
C ILE A 98 -15.36 -0.67 -3.24
N GLU A 99 -14.24 0.04 -3.39
CA GLU A 99 -13.63 0.30 -4.70
C GLU A 99 -12.11 0.42 -4.57
N GLY A 100 -11.40 0.03 -5.63
CA GLY A 100 -10.02 0.43 -5.81
C GLY A 100 -9.93 1.92 -6.17
N LEU A 101 -8.72 2.46 -6.20
CA LEU A 101 -8.50 3.86 -6.59
C LEU A 101 -9.24 4.21 -7.91
N ASN A 102 -9.87 5.39 -7.93
CA ASN A 102 -10.64 5.92 -9.07
C ASN A 102 -11.76 4.99 -9.58
N GLY A 103 -12.45 4.25 -8.71
CA GLY A 103 -13.56 3.37 -9.12
C GLY A 103 -13.15 2.09 -9.80
N SER A 104 -11.88 1.70 -9.67
CA SER A 104 -11.40 0.45 -10.23
C SER A 104 -11.80 -0.76 -9.36
N MET A 105 -11.66 -1.96 -9.94
CA MET A 105 -11.92 -3.21 -9.24
C MET A 105 -11.01 -3.36 -8.01
N VAL A 106 -11.55 -3.94 -6.94
CA VAL A 106 -10.79 -4.34 -5.75
C VAL A 106 -10.17 -5.72 -5.92
N ARG A 107 -9.02 -5.91 -5.28
CA ARG A 107 -8.38 -7.22 -5.09
C ARG A 107 -8.86 -7.80 -3.77
N VAL A 108 -9.27 -9.06 -3.78
CA VAL A 108 -9.52 -9.83 -2.54
C VAL A 108 -8.56 -11.02 -2.48
N TRP A 109 -7.82 -11.09 -1.38
CA TRP A 109 -6.99 -12.26 -1.09
C TRP A 109 -7.85 -13.42 -0.57
N SER A 110 -7.79 -14.55 -1.26
CA SER A 110 -8.42 -15.81 -0.85
C SER A 110 -7.47 -16.95 -1.26
N TYR A 111 -7.94 -18.20 -1.39
CA TYR A 111 -7.13 -19.29 -1.97
C TYR A 111 -6.59 -18.95 -3.37
N GLN A 112 -7.32 -18.13 -4.13
CA GLN A 112 -6.85 -17.47 -5.36
C GLN A 112 -7.14 -15.96 -5.27
N SER A 113 -6.26 -15.13 -5.82
CA SER A 113 -6.54 -13.70 -5.95
C SER A 113 -7.77 -13.50 -6.85
N ARG A 114 -8.77 -12.77 -6.35
CA ARG A 114 -9.99 -12.46 -7.10
C ARG A 114 -10.12 -10.95 -7.29
N TRP A 115 -10.68 -10.57 -8.42
CA TRP A 115 -10.92 -9.19 -8.82
C TRP A 115 -12.41 -8.99 -9.04
N SER A 116 -12.99 -7.98 -8.42
CA SER A 116 -14.39 -7.60 -8.65
C SER A 116 -14.67 -6.20 -8.11
N GLY A 117 -15.93 -5.78 -8.17
CA GLY A 117 -16.37 -4.45 -7.83
C GLY A 117 -16.16 -3.43 -8.96
N PRO A 118 -16.35 -2.13 -8.68
CA PRO A 118 -16.70 -1.57 -7.37
C PRO A 118 -18.06 -2.09 -6.86
N PHE A 119 -18.26 -2.10 -5.54
CA PHE A 119 -19.49 -2.55 -4.89
C PHE A 119 -20.13 -1.40 -4.15
N ASP A 120 -21.40 -1.10 -4.44
CA ASP A 120 -22.10 0.02 -3.82
C ASP A 120 -22.57 -0.31 -2.41
N THR A 121 -22.64 -1.60 -2.07
CA THR A 121 -23.02 -2.06 -0.74
C THR A 121 -22.10 -3.16 -0.20
N GLU A 122 -21.97 -3.20 1.12
CA GLU A 122 -21.34 -4.31 1.84
C GLU A 122 -22.02 -5.65 1.55
N GLN A 123 -23.34 -5.64 1.29
CA GLN A 123 -24.07 -6.85 0.94
C GLN A 123 -23.57 -7.46 -0.38
N GLU A 124 -23.39 -6.66 -1.42
CA GLU A 124 -22.85 -7.12 -2.71
C GLU A 124 -21.44 -7.70 -2.55
N PHE A 125 -20.60 -7.00 -1.77
CA PHE A 125 -19.25 -7.47 -1.48
C PHE A 125 -19.26 -8.78 -0.68
N ASN A 126 -20.11 -8.91 0.33
CA ASN A 126 -20.24 -10.12 1.13
C ASN A 126 -20.75 -11.31 0.31
N VAL A 127 -21.68 -11.09 -0.62
CA VAL A 127 -22.10 -12.11 -1.60
C VAL A 127 -20.92 -12.56 -2.46
N PHE A 128 -20.11 -11.61 -2.92
CA PHE A 128 -18.89 -11.92 -3.67
C PHE A 128 -17.89 -12.72 -2.83
N LEU A 129 -17.66 -12.36 -1.56
CA LEU A 129 -16.77 -13.09 -0.65
C LEU A 129 -17.26 -14.52 -0.38
N ALA A 130 -18.56 -14.69 -0.11
CA ALA A 130 -19.14 -15.91 0.41
C ALA A 130 -19.18 -17.08 -0.59
N LYS A 131 -18.99 -16.86 -1.91
CA LYS A 131 -19.02 -17.90 -2.97
C LYS A 131 -20.11 -18.98 -2.77
N GLY A 132 -21.32 -18.59 -2.35
CA GLY A 132 -22.44 -19.53 -2.16
C GLY A 132 -22.46 -20.24 -0.79
N THR A 133 -21.89 -19.64 0.26
CA THR A 133 -22.14 -20.06 1.65
C THR A 133 -23.17 -19.13 2.30
N ASP A 134 -24.08 -19.68 3.11
CA ASP A 134 -25.14 -18.94 3.82
C ASP A 134 -24.62 -18.06 4.98
N LYS A 135 -23.30 -17.87 5.06
CA LYS A 135 -22.67 -17.03 6.09
C LYS A 135 -22.60 -15.61 5.59
N HIS A 136 -23.59 -14.82 5.97
CA HIS A 136 -23.53 -13.37 5.83
C HIS A 136 -22.76 -12.79 7.03
N PRO A 137 -21.61 -12.13 6.82
CA PRO A 137 -20.98 -11.33 7.86
C PRO A 137 -21.95 -10.27 8.39
N ALA A 138 -21.71 -9.79 9.61
CA ALA A 138 -22.43 -8.64 10.14
C ALA A 138 -22.39 -7.48 9.12
N ALA A 139 -23.47 -6.70 9.05
CA ALA A 139 -23.64 -5.60 8.10
C ALA A 139 -23.50 -4.24 8.80
N ASN A 140 -23.26 -3.18 8.02
CA ASN A 140 -23.07 -1.77 8.40
C ASN A 140 -21.65 -1.42 8.90
N HIS A 141 -20.63 -2.07 8.34
CA HIS A 141 -19.25 -1.66 8.60
C HIS A 141 -18.95 -0.36 7.86
N ALA A 142 -18.20 0.52 8.53
CA ALA A 142 -17.69 1.71 7.88
C ALA A 142 -16.66 1.32 6.81
N ILE A 143 -16.64 2.10 5.73
CA ILE A 143 -15.74 1.90 4.60
C ILE A 143 -14.57 2.88 4.76
N HIS A 144 -13.37 2.33 4.86
CA HIS A 144 -12.13 3.06 5.11
C HIS A 144 -11.11 2.80 4.02
N PHE A 145 -10.27 3.80 3.74
CA PHE A 145 -9.14 3.64 2.85
C PHE A 145 -8.10 2.71 3.48
N SER A 146 -7.65 1.72 2.71
CA SER A 146 -6.70 0.69 3.15
C SER A 146 -5.64 0.42 2.10
N HIS A 147 -4.48 -0.10 2.55
CA HIS A 147 -3.34 -0.41 1.70
C HIS A 147 -3.60 -1.55 0.69
N GLY A 148 -4.41 -2.54 1.09
CA GLY A 148 -4.76 -3.71 0.25
C GLY A 148 -3.68 -4.79 0.11
N ASP A 149 -2.45 -4.54 0.56
CA ASP A 149 -1.37 -5.55 0.68
C ASP A 149 -0.35 -5.17 1.78
N LEU A 150 -0.87 -4.85 2.96
CA LEU A 150 0.00 -4.48 4.08
C LEU A 150 0.64 -5.74 4.67
N ALA A 151 1.95 -5.87 4.50
CA ALA A 151 2.73 -6.98 5.04
C ALA A 151 4.11 -6.49 5.50
N PRO A 152 4.78 -7.18 6.43
CA PRO A 152 6.10 -6.74 6.92
C PRO A 152 7.15 -6.57 5.81
N ARG A 153 7.07 -7.34 4.71
CA ARG A 153 7.92 -7.18 3.53
C ARG A 153 7.78 -5.82 2.82
N ASN A 154 6.63 -5.15 3.01
CA ASN A 154 6.26 -3.88 2.41
C ASN A 154 6.47 -2.70 3.37
N ILE A 155 7.07 -2.92 4.54
CA ILE A 155 7.35 -1.88 5.53
C ILE A 155 8.86 -1.85 5.72
N LEU A 156 9.52 -0.72 5.51
CA LEU A 156 10.93 -0.57 5.88
C LEU A 156 11.05 0.03 7.28
N ALA A 157 12.02 -0.47 8.03
CA ALA A 157 12.41 0.08 9.32
C ALA A 157 13.92 0.27 9.40
N ASP A 158 14.34 1.28 10.16
CA ASP A 158 15.76 1.46 10.51
C ASP A 158 16.19 0.50 11.63
N GLU A 159 17.48 0.53 11.98
CA GLU A 159 18.06 -0.30 13.05
C GLU A 159 17.50 0.00 14.45
N TYR A 160 16.78 1.12 14.61
CA TYR A 160 16.16 1.54 15.86
C TYR A 160 14.68 1.15 15.94
N GLY A 161 14.12 0.52 14.91
CA GLY A 161 12.70 0.16 14.84
C GLY A 161 11.78 1.32 14.46
N ASN A 162 12.32 2.40 13.89
CA ASN A 162 11.49 3.45 13.31
C ASN A 162 11.06 3.04 11.90
N ILE A 163 9.75 3.11 11.63
CA ILE A 163 9.22 2.86 10.29
C ILE A 163 9.59 4.04 9.40
N THR A 164 10.37 3.76 8.36
CA THR A 164 10.86 4.78 7.43
C THR A 164 9.98 4.93 6.21
N VAL A 165 9.33 3.86 5.76
CA VAL A 165 8.39 3.87 4.62
C VAL A 165 7.43 2.67 4.65
N ILE A 166 6.22 2.89 4.14
CA ILE A 166 5.30 1.83 3.70
C ILE A 166 5.31 1.84 2.16
N LEU A 167 5.60 0.70 1.55
CA LEU A 167 5.75 0.50 0.12
C LEU A 167 4.60 -0.33 -0.45
N ASP A 168 4.52 -0.37 -1.78
CA ASP A 168 3.64 -1.28 -2.52
C ASP A 168 2.13 -0.98 -2.42
N TRP A 169 1.78 0.29 -2.60
CA TRP A 169 0.41 0.82 -2.61
C TRP A 169 -0.40 0.45 -3.87
N GLU A 170 -0.01 -0.59 -4.62
CA GLU A 170 -0.67 -0.95 -5.88
C GLU A 170 -2.14 -1.34 -5.69
N TRP A 171 -2.47 -1.89 -4.52
CA TRP A 171 -3.77 -2.48 -4.21
C TRP A 171 -4.65 -1.64 -3.29
N VAL A 172 -4.36 -0.35 -3.20
CA VAL A 172 -5.15 0.57 -2.39
C VAL A 172 -6.59 0.67 -2.83
N GLY A 173 -7.44 0.94 -1.86
CA GLY A 173 -8.85 1.15 -2.10
C GLY A 173 -9.61 1.39 -0.80
N TRP A 174 -10.91 1.48 -0.96
CA TRP A 174 -11.89 1.59 0.11
C TRP A 174 -12.42 0.20 0.42
N PHE A 175 -12.18 -0.25 1.66
CA PHE A 175 -12.55 -1.57 2.15
C PHE A 175 -13.29 -1.45 3.49
N LEU A 176 -13.94 -2.54 3.90
CA LEU A 176 -14.64 -2.62 5.19
C LEU A 176 -13.65 -2.80 6.34
N GLU A 177 -14.08 -2.43 7.55
CA GLU A 177 -13.24 -2.34 8.77
C GLU A 177 -12.68 -3.67 9.32
N TYR A 178 -13.13 -4.83 8.81
CA TYR A 178 -12.86 -6.16 9.39
C TYR A 178 -11.38 -6.50 9.63
#